data_AF-A0A109W451-F1
#
_entry.id   AF-A0A109W451-F1
#
_cell.length_a   1.000
_cell.length_b   1.000
_cell.length_c   1.000
_cell.angle_alpha   90.00
_cell.angle_beta   90.00
_cell.angle_gamma   90.00
#
_symmetry.space_group_name_H-M   'P 1'
#
loop_
_entity.id
_entity.type
_entity.pdbx_description
1 polymer ?
#
loop_
_entity_poly.entity_id
_entity_poly.type
_entity_poly.pdbx_seq_one_letter_code
_entity_poly.pdbx_strand_id
1 'polypeptide(L)'
;MGVGDARIRAEGWHVSESAPTFPGDVPEEWAYNVGQAGRVSTGPEKAEWEPVIATRDHAYYKRPADVPLDKPVASPGPTAENREAVRTAVRKMLGGAGRAFVGPDGLTVGITAASLGEHLKTDRASLVPLIPEIIEEPFEIWLMPYRDRLTGRVELRRRYIKALALGKAAYSWFIAEYRKGELENVTAVASSRKRELQKQRAGILVWGRKK
;
A
#
# COMPACT_ATOMS: atom_id res chain seq x y z
N MET A 1 40.24 7.04 -20.24
CA MET A 1 40.06 6.00 -19.21
C MET A 1 38.64 6.09 -18.70
N GLY A 2 37.86 5.01 -18.80
CA GLY A 2 36.47 5.00 -18.39
C GLY A 2 36.35 4.98 -16.86
N VAL A 3 35.22 5.44 -16.34
CA VAL A 3 34.92 5.48 -14.89
C VAL A 3 35.01 4.07 -14.26
N GLY A 4 34.81 3.01 -15.05
CA GLY A 4 34.96 1.61 -14.63
C GLY A 4 36.40 1.22 -14.30
N ASP A 5 37.38 1.65 -15.10
CA ASP A 5 38.79 1.24 -14.95
C ASP A 5 39.43 1.81 -13.68
N ALA A 6 38.95 2.97 -13.23
CA ALA A 6 39.39 3.61 -11.99
C ALA A 6 38.85 2.87 -10.75
N ARG A 7 37.63 2.35 -10.80
CA ARG A 7 37.00 1.64 -9.68
C ARG A 7 37.60 0.24 -9.49
N ILE A 8 37.84 -0.48 -10.58
CA ILE A 8 38.49 -1.81 -10.56
C ILE A 8 39.87 -1.73 -9.89
N ARG A 9 40.65 -0.68 -10.19
CA ARG A 9 41.95 -0.44 -9.56
C ARG A 9 41.86 -0.05 -8.08
N ALA A 10 40.88 0.78 -7.70
CA ALA A 10 40.73 1.24 -6.33
C ALA A 10 40.28 0.12 -5.37
N GLU A 11 39.48 -0.83 -5.85
CA GLU A 11 38.92 -1.91 -5.03
C GLU A 11 39.82 -3.17 -5.02
N GLY A 12 40.90 -3.20 -5.80
CA GLY A 12 41.81 -4.35 -5.90
C GLY A 12 41.22 -5.53 -6.69
N TRP A 13 40.23 -5.27 -7.54
CA TRP A 13 39.56 -6.32 -8.32
C TRP A 13 40.42 -6.63 -9.55
N HIS A 14 40.57 -7.91 -9.86
CA HIS A 14 41.21 -8.36 -11.08
C HIS A 14 40.14 -8.91 -12.02
N VAL A 15 40.10 -8.41 -13.26
CA VAL A 15 39.31 -9.03 -14.32
C VAL A 15 40.04 -10.32 -14.68
N SER A 16 39.37 -11.46 -14.57
CA SER A 16 39.95 -12.74 -14.98
C SER A 16 40.21 -12.72 -16.49
N GLU A 17 41.47 -12.74 -16.90
CA GLU A 17 41.87 -12.72 -18.33
C GLU A 17 41.47 -13.99 -19.09
N SER A 18 41.13 -15.06 -18.38
CA SER A 18 40.72 -16.34 -18.96
C SER A 18 39.57 -16.95 -18.16
N ALA A 19 38.37 -16.37 -18.29
CA ALA A 19 37.17 -17.12 -17.93
C ALA A 19 37.07 -18.31 -18.89
N PRO A 20 37.01 -19.56 -18.40
CA PRO A 20 36.90 -20.72 -19.27
C PRO A 20 35.62 -20.62 -20.10
N THR A 21 35.77 -20.53 -21.42
CA THR A 21 34.65 -20.61 -22.35
C THR A 21 34.29 -22.09 -22.51
N PHE A 22 33.07 -22.47 -22.12
CA PHE A 22 32.57 -23.81 -22.36
C PHE A 22 32.50 -24.09 -23.87
N PRO A 23 32.97 -25.26 -24.35
CA PRO A 23 32.90 -25.60 -25.76
C PRO A 23 31.47 -26.03 -26.10
N GLY A 24 30.70 -25.13 -26.72
CA GLY A 24 29.32 -25.38 -27.16
C GLY A 24 28.26 -24.64 -26.33
N ASP A 25 27.00 -24.81 -26.73
CA ASP A 25 25.87 -24.28 -25.96
C ASP A 25 25.87 -24.89 -24.54
N VAL A 26 25.51 -24.07 -23.55
CA VAL A 26 25.35 -24.53 -22.17
C VAL A 26 24.40 -25.73 -22.19
N PRO A 27 24.76 -26.88 -21.57
CA PRO A 27 23.86 -28.03 -21.49
C PRO A 27 22.46 -27.58 -21.04
N GLU A 28 21.40 -28.06 -21.70
CA GLU A 28 20.03 -27.57 -21.46
C GLU A 28 19.60 -27.78 -20.00
N GLU A 29 20.13 -28.82 -19.35
CA GLU A 29 19.98 -29.07 -17.91
C GLU A 29 20.61 -28.00 -17.01
N TRP A 30 21.51 -27.17 -17.54
CA TRP A 30 22.21 -26.07 -16.86
C TRP A 30 21.77 -24.70 -17.38
N ALA A 31 21.06 -24.66 -18.51
CA ALA A 31 20.46 -23.47 -19.07
C ALA A 31 19.32 -22.99 -18.14
N TYR A 32 19.68 -22.15 -17.18
CA TYR A 32 18.74 -21.40 -16.36
C TYR A 32 17.73 -22.26 -15.58
N ASN A 33 18.24 -23.08 -14.64
CA ASN A 33 17.43 -23.49 -13.50
C ASN A 33 17.29 -22.32 -12.52
N VAL A 34 16.48 -21.31 -12.85
CA VAL A 34 15.70 -20.68 -11.76
C VAL A 34 14.84 -21.81 -11.25
N GLY A 35 15.32 -22.51 -10.21
CA GLY A 35 14.72 -23.75 -9.72
C GLY A 35 13.22 -23.58 -9.73
N GLN A 36 12.50 -24.56 -10.30
CA GLN A 36 11.05 -24.55 -10.32
C GLN A 36 10.56 -24.01 -8.98
N ALA A 37 10.11 -22.76 -8.97
CA ALA A 37 9.50 -22.17 -7.80
C ALA A 37 8.08 -22.72 -7.79
N GLY A 38 7.99 -24.02 -7.50
CA GLY A 38 6.73 -24.66 -7.16
C GLY A 38 6.24 -23.97 -5.90
N ARG A 39 5.01 -23.48 -5.95
CA ARG A 39 4.32 -23.08 -4.73
C ARG A 39 4.24 -24.33 -3.85
N VAL A 40 5.09 -24.40 -2.83
CA VAL A 40 5.10 -25.50 -1.85
C VAL A 40 3.82 -25.53 -1.00
N SER A 41 3.00 -24.47 -1.06
CA SER A 41 1.66 -24.44 -0.46
C SER A 41 0.57 -24.64 -1.53
N THR A 42 -0.19 -25.71 -1.41
CA THR A 42 -1.42 -25.90 -2.21
C THR A 42 -2.66 -25.30 -1.52
N GLY A 43 -2.52 -24.88 -0.27
CA GLY A 43 -3.55 -24.16 0.50
C GLY A 43 -3.36 -22.64 0.48
N PRO A 44 -4.40 -21.86 0.85
CA PRO A 44 -4.26 -20.42 1.07
C PRO A 44 -3.15 -20.17 2.08
N GLU A 45 -2.17 -19.32 1.74
CA GLU A 45 -1.13 -18.92 2.68
C GLU A 45 -1.80 -18.21 3.87
N LYS A 46 -1.69 -18.82 5.06
CA LYS A 46 -2.09 -18.17 6.30
C LYS A 46 -0.96 -17.26 6.72
N ALA A 47 -1.01 -16.00 6.30
CA ALA A 47 -0.01 -15.01 6.72
C ALA A 47 -0.34 -14.47 8.11
N GLU A 48 0.68 -14.35 8.97
CA GLU A 48 0.57 -13.76 10.31
C GLU A 48 1.37 -12.46 10.36
N TRP A 49 0.73 -11.35 10.01
CA TRP A 49 1.40 -10.06 9.87
C TRP A 49 1.55 -9.32 11.21
N GLU A 50 2.78 -8.97 11.57
CA GLU A 50 3.10 -8.11 12.71
C GLU A 50 3.79 -6.81 12.26
N PRO A 51 3.50 -5.65 12.91
CA PRO A 51 4.19 -4.41 12.60
C PRO A 51 5.64 -4.46 13.06
N VAL A 52 6.57 -4.09 12.19
CA VAL A 52 8.03 -4.07 12.48
C VAL A 52 8.42 -2.80 13.23
N ILE A 53 7.81 -1.66 12.88
CA ILE A 53 8.08 -0.36 13.50
C ILE A 53 6.78 0.20 14.06
N ALA A 54 6.47 -0.15 15.31
CA ALA A 54 5.27 0.35 16.01
C ALA A 54 5.56 1.49 17.01
N THR A 55 6.84 1.71 17.38
CA THR A 55 7.24 2.66 18.43
C THR A 55 7.31 4.11 17.97
N ARG A 56 7.38 4.34 16.65
CA ARG A 56 7.36 5.68 16.05
C ARG A 56 5.92 6.05 15.71
N ASP A 57 5.23 6.69 16.65
CA ASP A 57 3.84 7.09 16.50
C ASP A 57 3.68 8.60 16.28
N HIS A 58 2.43 9.06 16.19
CA HIS A 58 2.11 10.49 16.06
C HIS A 58 2.83 11.37 17.10
N ALA A 59 3.00 10.90 18.34
CA ALA A 59 3.67 11.65 19.39
C ALA A 59 5.18 11.76 19.12
N TYR A 60 5.82 10.67 18.69
CA TYR A 60 7.24 10.69 18.26
C TYR A 60 7.48 11.76 17.17
N TYR A 61 6.59 11.87 16.20
CA TYR A 61 6.65 12.86 15.13
C TYR A 61 6.08 14.25 15.49
N LYS A 62 5.78 14.50 16.77
CA LYS A 62 5.22 15.77 17.27
C LYS A 62 3.93 16.19 16.56
N ARG A 63 3.16 15.22 16.07
CA ARG A 63 1.88 15.45 15.43
C ARG A 63 0.80 15.69 16.49
N PRO A 64 -0.24 16.50 16.20
CA PRO A 64 -1.32 16.73 17.15
C PRO A 64 -2.02 15.43 17.52
N ALA A 65 -2.48 15.33 18.77
CA ALA A 65 -3.21 14.16 19.25
C ALA A 65 -4.52 13.96 18.45
N ASP A 66 -5.23 15.04 18.15
CA ASP A 66 -6.45 14.97 17.36
C ASP A 66 -6.18 15.14 15.87
N VAL A 67 -6.87 14.34 15.06
CA VAL A 67 -6.96 14.52 13.61
C VAL A 67 -8.16 15.45 13.35
N PRO A 68 -7.99 16.55 12.60
CA PRO A 68 -9.07 17.47 12.32
C PRO A 68 -10.19 16.77 11.55
N LEU A 69 -11.43 17.13 11.89
CA LEU A 69 -12.62 16.61 11.24
C LEU A 69 -12.95 17.50 10.03
N ASP A 70 -12.61 17.03 8.84
CA ASP A 70 -12.82 17.77 7.60
C ASP A 70 -14.27 17.63 7.12
N LYS A 71 -14.81 18.67 6.49
CA LYS A 71 -16.08 18.58 5.78
C LYS A 71 -15.86 17.78 4.49
N PRO A 72 -16.63 16.73 4.22
CA PRO A 72 -16.46 15.95 3.00
C PRO A 72 -16.81 16.80 1.77
N VAL A 73 -16.02 16.64 0.71
CA VAL A 73 -16.31 17.27 -0.59
C VAL A 73 -17.34 16.43 -1.33
N ALA A 74 -17.21 15.11 -1.29
CA ALA A 74 -18.15 14.18 -1.87
C ALA A 74 -19.21 13.74 -0.85
N SER A 75 -20.43 13.52 -1.31
CA SER A 75 -21.46 12.89 -0.47
C SER A 75 -21.21 11.38 -0.38
N PRO A 76 -21.42 10.74 0.80
CA PRO A 76 -21.44 9.29 0.89
C PRO A 76 -22.43 8.67 -0.10
N GLY A 77 -22.06 7.53 -0.65
CA GLY A 77 -22.91 6.74 -1.54
C GLY A 77 -23.91 5.86 -0.77
N PRO A 78 -24.76 5.11 -1.50
CA PRO A 78 -25.61 4.10 -0.88
C PRO A 78 -24.79 2.92 -0.36
N THR A 79 -25.36 2.16 0.59
CA THR A 79 -24.86 0.82 0.91
C THR A 79 -25.04 -0.12 -0.27
N ALA A 80 -24.22 -1.16 -0.37
CA ALA A 80 -24.35 -2.18 -1.40
C ALA A 80 -24.99 -3.44 -0.82
N GLU A 81 -25.90 -4.05 -1.58
CA GLU A 81 -26.53 -5.33 -1.19
C GLU A 81 -25.60 -6.53 -1.48
N ASN A 82 -24.76 -6.40 -2.51
CA ASN A 82 -23.90 -7.47 -2.98
C ASN A 82 -22.61 -6.94 -3.63
N ARG A 83 -21.70 -7.85 -3.98
CA ARG A 83 -20.40 -7.55 -4.58
C ARG A 83 -20.50 -6.77 -5.89
N GLU A 84 -21.49 -7.09 -6.73
CA GLU A 84 -21.68 -6.39 -8.03
C GLU A 84 -22.13 -4.95 -7.84
N ALA A 85 -22.94 -4.67 -6.82
CA ALA A 85 -23.29 -3.31 -6.44
C ALA A 85 -22.05 -2.52 -5.99
N VAL A 86 -21.12 -3.15 -5.24
CA VAL A 86 -19.82 -2.53 -4.88
C VAL A 86 -19.00 -2.21 -6.13
N ARG A 87 -18.81 -3.19 -7.02
CA ARG A 87 -18.06 -3.01 -8.28
C ARG A 87 -18.67 -1.91 -9.15
N THR A 88 -20.00 -1.79 -9.17
CA THR A 88 -20.71 -0.74 -9.91
C THR A 88 -20.49 0.64 -9.29
N ALA A 89 -20.56 0.76 -7.95
CA ALA A 89 -20.23 2.00 -7.25
C ALA A 89 -18.78 2.44 -7.52
N VAL A 90 -17.84 1.49 -7.49
CA VAL A 90 -16.41 1.74 -7.80
C VAL A 90 -16.23 2.21 -9.24
N ARG A 91 -16.82 1.52 -10.23
CA ARG A 91 -16.75 1.95 -11.64
C ARG A 91 -17.29 3.37 -11.84
N LYS A 92 -18.41 3.69 -11.18
CA LYS A 92 -18.99 5.03 -11.22
C LYS A 92 -18.03 6.09 -10.65
N MET A 93 -17.40 5.81 -9.50
CA MET A 93 -16.41 6.71 -8.89
C MET A 93 -15.17 6.87 -9.78
N LEU A 94 -14.69 5.80 -10.41
CA LEU A 94 -13.53 5.85 -11.30
C LEU A 94 -13.84 6.54 -12.64
N GLY A 95 -15.11 6.57 -13.06
CA GLY A 95 -15.50 6.97 -14.42
C GLY A 95 -15.18 5.90 -15.47
N GLY A 96 -14.97 4.64 -15.06
CA GLY A 96 -14.53 3.56 -15.94
C GLY A 96 -13.97 2.35 -15.18
N ALA A 97 -13.11 1.58 -15.85
CA ALA A 97 -12.49 0.38 -15.28
C ALA A 97 -11.33 0.67 -14.32
N GLY A 98 -10.71 1.85 -14.43
CA GLY A 98 -9.56 2.24 -13.62
C GLY A 98 -9.33 3.75 -13.69
N ARG A 99 -8.69 4.29 -12.64
CA ARG A 99 -8.27 5.69 -12.55
C ARG A 99 -7.08 5.82 -11.61
N ALA A 100 -6.23 6.81 -11.88
CA ALA A 100 -5.13 7.19 -11.00
C ALA A 100 -5.47 8.47 -10.21
N PHE A 101 -4.99 8.53 -8.98
CA PHE A 101 -5.10 9.67 -8.07
C PHE A 101 -3.71 10.05 -7.58
N VAL A 102 -3.43 11.34 -7.40
CA VAL A 102 -2.10 11.81 -6.99
C VAL A 102 -2.17 12.32 -5.56
N GLY A 103 -1.38 11.71 -4.67
CA GLY A 103 -1.27 12.16 -3.29
C GLY A 103 -0.40 13.41 -3.15
N PRO A 104 -0.49 14.13 -2.02
CA PRO A 104 0.26 15.37 -1.78
C PRO A 104 1.77 15.16 -1.56
N ASP A 105 2.23 13.90 -1.47
CA ASP A 105 3.65 13.54 -1.51
C ASP A 105 4.15 13.22 -2.93
N GLY A 106 3.33 13.47 -3.96
CA GLY A 106 3.67 13.27 -5.37
C GLY A 106 3.53 11.83 -5.86
N LEU A 107 3.10 10.90 -5.00
CA LEU A 107 2.92 9.50 -5.38
C LEU A 107 1.56 9.28 -6.07
N THR A 108 1.59 8.61 -7.22
CA THR A 108 0.39 8.22 -7.98
C THR A 108 -0.14 6.87 -7.49
N VAL A 109 -1.43 6.82 -7.15
CA VAL A 109 -2.15 5.62 -6.75
C VAL A 109 -3.12 5.21 -7.86
N GLY A 110 -2.83 4.07 -8.50
CA GLY A 110 -3.76 3.44 -9.44
C GLY A 110 -4.82 2.61 -8.72
N ILE A 111 -6.09 2.83 -9.07
CA ILE A 111 -7.22 2.04 -8.58
C ILE A 111 -7.96 1.46 -9.78
N THR A 112 -8.32 0.18 -9.70
CA THR A 112 -9.16 -0.50 -10.69
C THR A 112 -10.45 -1.00 -10.05
N ALA A 113 -11.49 -1.18 -10.86
CA ALA A 113 -12.74 -1.79 -10.41
C ALA A 113 -12.53 -3.22 -9.90
N ALA A 114 -11.56 -3.95 -10.47
CA ALA A 114 -11.19 -5.28 -10.04
C ALA A 114 -10.51 -5.26 -8.65
N SER A 115 -9.47 -4.46 -8.47
CA SER A 115 -8.74 -4.37 -7.19
C SER A 115 -9.67 -3.91 -6.06
N LEU A 116 -10.27 -2.73 -6.19
CA LEU A 116 -11.08 -2.17 -5.11
C LEU A 116 -12.43 -2.89 -4.94
N GLY A 117 -13.09 -3.24 -6.04
CA GLY A 117 -14.41 -3.87 -6.00
C GLY A 117 -14.40 -5.26 -5.37
N GLU A 118 -13.30 -6.00 -5.53
CA GLU A 118 -13.15 -7.35 -4.98
C GLU A 118 -12.82 -7.35 -3.48
N HIS A 119 -12.06 -6.37 -3.01
CA HIS A 119 -11.60 -6.32 -1.63
C HIS A 119 -12.49 -5.49 -0.70
N LEU A 120 -13.30 -4.57 -1.22
CA LEU A 120 -14.16 -3.71 -0.40
C LEU A 120 -15.43 -4.42 0.09
N LYS A 121 -15.67 -4.51 1.39
CA LYS A 121 -16.90 -5.10 1.94
C LYS A 121 -18.14 -4.28 1.56
N THR A 122 -19.29 -4.94 1.44
CA THR A 122 -20.57 -4.36 1.02
C THR A 122 -21.07 -3.24 1.97
N ASP A 123 -20.86 -3.41 3.26
CA ASP A 123 -21.17 -2.43 4.32
C ASP A 123 -20.32 -1.14 4.24
N ARG A 124 -19.26 -1.16 3.42
CA ARG A 124 -18.37 0.00 3.19
C ARG A 124 -18.57 0.65 1.83
N ALA A 125 -19.52 0.18 1.02
CA ALA A 125 -19.76 0.73 -0.31
C ALA A 125 -20.14 2.22 -0.29
N SER A 126 -20.79 2.68 0.77
CA SER A 126 -21.14 4.09 0.96
C SER A 126 -19.92 5.02 1.02
N LEU A 127 -18.74 4.48 1.30
CA LEU A 127 -17.50 5.24 1.40
C LEU A 127 -16.77 5.38 0.07
N VAL A 128 -17.17 4.62 -0.96
CA VAL A 128 -16.51 4.63 -2.28
C VAL A 128 -16.35 6.05 -2.84
N PRO A 129 -17.38 6.92 -2.84
CA PRO A 129 -17.23 8.27 -3.38
C PRO A 129 -16.21 9.17 -2.66
N LEU A 130 -15.85 8.83 -1.42
CA LEU A 130 -14.93 9.61 -0.58
C LEU A 130 -13.46 9.21 -0.80
N ILE A 131 -13.19 8.11 -1.49
CA ILE A 131 -11.82 7.59 -1.67
C ILE A 131 -10.89 8.59 -2.36
N PRO A 132 -11.29 9.30 -3.44
CA PRO A 132 -10.43 10.27 -4.11
C PRO A 132 -9.95 11.36 -3.16
N GLU A 133 -10.84 11.99 -2.41
CA GLU A 133 -10.50 13.08 -1.50
C GLU A 133 -9.66 12.63 -0.29
N ILE A 134 -9.67 11.34 0.07
CA ILE A 134 -8.81 10.79 1.11
C ILE A 134 -7.38 10.59 0.59
N ILE A 135 -7.23 10.23 -0.69
CA ILE A 135 -5.91 10.03 -1.33
C ILE A 135 -5.26 11.36 -1.70
N GLU A 136 -6.04 12.26 -2.30
CA GLU A 136 -5.56 13.53 -2.84
C GLU A 136 -5.39 14.60 -1.73
N GLU A 137 -6.24 14.55 -0.70
CA GLU A 137 -6.22 15.52 0.41
C GLU A 137 -6.24 14.85 1.80
N PRO A 138 -5.29 13.96 2.12
CA PRO A 138 -5.19 13.38 3.45
C PRO A 138 -4.79 14.44 4.49
N PHE A 139 -5.01 14.12 5.76
CA PHE A 139 -4.35 14.81 6.86
C PHE A 139 -2.91 14.31 7.05
N GLU A 140 -2.72 12.98 6.99
CA GLU A 140 -1.41 12.35 7.13
C GLU A 140 -1.27 11.11 6.24
N ILE A 141 -0.04 10.83 5.83
CA ILE A 141 0.36 9.63 5.09
C ILE A 141 1.41 8.88 5.89
N TRP A 142 1.14 7.62 6.19
CA TRP A 142 2.03 6.76 6.96
C TRP A 142 2.46 5.54 6.15
N LEU A 143 3.69 5.09 6.38
CA LEU A 143 4.23 3.86 5.83
C LEU A 143 4.58 2.90 6.97
N MET A 144 3.95 1.73 6.94
CA MET A 144 4.05 0.73 7.99
C MET A 144 4.67 -0.56 7.46
N PRO A 145 5.92 -0.89 7.82
CA PRO A 145 6.49 -2.18 7.53
C PRO A 145 5.82 -3.26 8.39
N TYR A 146 5.37 -4.32 7.74
CA TYR A 146 4.84 -5.53 8.34
C TYR A 146 5.74 -6.71 7.99
N ARG A 147 5.93 -7.63 8.93
CA ARG A 147 6.61 -8.89 8.71
C ARG A 147 5.62 -10.02 8.88
N ASP A 148 5.62 -10.98 7.97
CA ASP A 148 4.94 -12.25 8.17
C ASP A 148 5.79 -13.10 9.12
N ARG A 149 5.22 -13.51 10.25
CA ARG A 149 5.93 -14.29 11.27
C ARG A 149 6.35 -15.67 10.76
N LEU A 150 5.64 -16.22 9.78
CA LEU A 150 5.91 -17.56 9.26
C LEU A 150 7.03 -17.55 8.22
N THR A 151 6.97 -16.63 7.27
CA THR A 151 7.89 -16.60 6.12
C THR A 151 9.04 -15.60 6.29
N GLY A 152 8.95 -14.68 7.26
CA GLY A 152 9.87 -13.56 7.41
C GLY A 152 9.71 -12.48 6.32
N ARG A 153 8.77 -12.66 5.37
CA ARG A 153 8.52 -11.72 4.29
C ARG A 153 8.12 -10.37 4.86
N VAL A 154 8.74 -9.31 4.35
CA VAL A 154 8.42 -7.93 4.73
C VAL A 154 7.58 -7.27 3.65
N GLU A 155 6.55 -6.56 4.07
CA GLU A 155 5.69 -5.76 3.22
C GLU A 155 5.51 -4.36 3.78
N LEU A 156 5.43 -3.38 2.87
CA LEU A 156 5.16 -2.01 3.24
C LEU A 156 3.68 -1.72 3.02
N ARG A 157 3.02 -1.23 4.06
CA ARG A 157 1.61 -0.85 4.02
C ARG A 157 1.47 0.64 4.13
N ARG A 158 0.98 1.26 3.08
CA ARG A 158 0.75 2.70 3.04
C ARG A 158 -0.65 3.04 3.58
N ARG A 159 -0.76 4.17 4.28
CA ARG A 159 -2.00 4.59 4.93
C ARG A 159 -2.26 6.05 4.65
N TYR A 160 -3.45 6.36 4.13
CA TYR A 160 -3.97 7.70 3.97
C TYR A 160 -4.97 7.96 5.09
N ILE A 161 -4.67 8.96 5.91
CA ILE A 161 -5.48 9.26 7.09
C ILE A 161 -6.20 10.58 6.85
N LYS A 162 -7.54 10.53 6.86
CA LYS A 162 -8.43 11.69 6.88
C LYS A 162 -9.60 11.38 7.82
N ALA A 163 -10.08 12.37 8.57
CA ALA A 163 -11.32 12.25 9.33
C ALA A 163 -12.37 13.13 8.67
N LEU A 164 -13.60 12.62 8.51
CA LEU A 164 -14.67 13.27 7.76
C LEU A 164 -15.92 13.42 8.62
N ALA A 165 -16.54 14.59 8.60
CA ALA A 165 -17.77 14.90 9.32
C ALA A 165 -19.00 14.26 8.65
N LEU A 166 -19.22 12.95 8.84
CA LEU A 166 -20.30 12.18 8.22
C LEU A 166 -21.54 11.98 9.14
N GLY A 167 -21.78 12.91 10.08
CA GLY A 167 -22.84 12.81 11.08
C GLY A 167 -22.33 12.32 12.45
N LYS A 168 -23.10 11.46 13.15
CA LYS A 168 -22.74 10.99 14.52
C LYS A 168 -21.44 10.16 14.58
N ALA A 169 -20.97 9.63 13.45
CA ALA A 169 -19.69 8.94 13.33
C ALA A 169 -18.72 9.77 12.49
N ALA A 170 -17.49 9.96 12.99
CA ALA A 170 -16.59 11.02 12.56
C ALA A 170 -15.38 10.56 11.70
N TYR A 171 -15.27 9.29 11.32
CA TYR A 171 -13.99 8.77 10.82
C TYR A 171 -14.13 7.79 9.66
N SER A 172 -13.26 7.98 8.67
CA SER A 172 -12.94 7.04 7.59
C SER A 172 -11.44 7.15 7.32
N TRP A 173 -10.60 6.44 8.08
CA TRP A 173 -9.21 6.27 7.65
C TRP A 173 -9.17 5.26 6.51
N PHE A 174 -8.31 5.48 5.51
CA PHE A 174 -8.16 4.61 4.35
C PHE A 174 -6.77 4.00 4.37
N ILE A 175 -6.68 2.72 4.71
CA ILE A 175 -5.45 1.97 4.44
C ILE A 175 -5.54 1.55 2.99
N ALA A 176 -4.78 2.23 2.12
CA ALA A 176 -4.45 1.79 0.77
C ALA A 176 -3.25 0.85 0.87
N GLU A 177 -3.45 -0.45 1.09
CA GLU A 177 -2.30 -1.37 1.07
C GLU A 177 -1.83 -1.51 -0.38
N TYR A 178 -0.82 -0.72 -0.72
CA TYR A 178 -0.18 -0.79 -2.02
C TYR A 178 0.85 -1.92 -1.99
N ARG A 179 0.56 -3.02 -2.66
CA ARG A 179 1.43 -4.19 -2.77
C ARG A 179 1.66 -4.47 -4.24
N LYS A 180 2.93 -4.69 -4.61
CA LYS A 180 3.35 -5.04 -5.99
C LYS A 180 2.84 -4.10 -7.09
N GLY A 181 2.53 -2.84 -6.78
CA GLY A 181 2.00 -1.91 -7.77
C GLY A 181 0.47 -1.73 -7.75
N GLU A 182 -0.23 -2.43 -6.86
CA GLU A 182 -1.70 -2.45 -6.82
C GLU A 182 -2.25 -2.16 -5.43
N LEU A 183 -3.45 -1.57 -5.40
CA LEU A 183 -4.19 -1.32 -4.19
C LEU A 183 -4.94 -2.60 -3.76
N GLU A 184 -4.33 -3.41 -2.90
CA GLU A 184 -4.85 -4.74 -2.52
C GLU A 184 -5.91 -4.69 -1.40
N ASN A 185 -5.83 -3.72 -0.50
CA ASN A 185 -6.82 -3.60 0.58
C ASN A 185 -7.28 -2.17 0.76
N VAL A 186 -8.56 -2.05 1.08
CA VAL A 186 -9.18 -0.85 1.61
C VAL A 186 -9.80 -1.17 2.95
N THR A 187 -9.13 -0.70 3.99
CA THR A 187 -9.73 -0.66 5.32
C THR A 187 -10.31 0.72 5.55
N ALA A 188 -11.62 0.77 5.72
CA ALA A 188 -12.34 1.94 6.21
C ALA A 188 -13.04 1.59 7.52
N VAL A 189 -12.88 2.42 8.53
CA VAL A 189 -13.44 2.21 9.86
C VAL A 189 -14.29 3.40 10.24
N ALA A 190 -15.61 3.19 10.21
CA ALA A 190 -16.59 4.10 10.77
C ALA A 190 -16.60 3.93 12.30
N SER A 191 -15.81 4.72 13.02
CA SER A 191 -15.77 4.65 14.49
C SER A 191 -15.51 6.01 15.09
N SER A 192 -16.35 6.48 16.03
CA SER A 192 -16.12 7.72 16.79
C SER A 192 -14.95 7.64 17.78
N ARG A 193 -14.30 6.47 17.92
CA ARG A 193 -13.28 6.21 18.95
C ARG A 193 -11.91 6.75 18.50
N LYS A 194 -11.54 7.93 19.02
CA LYS A 194 -10.23 8.57 18.81
C LYS A 194 -9.05 7.60 18.92
N ARG A 195 -9.07 6.70 19.93
CA ARG A 195 -8.00 5.71 20.18
C ARG A 195 -7.74 4.78 18.99
N GLU A 196 -8.77 4.37 18.26
CA GLU A 196 -8.61 3.45 17.13
C GLU A 196 -7.92 4.13 15.94
N LEU A 197 -8.16 5.42 15.74
CA LEU A 197 -7.46 6.23 14.74
C LEU A 197 -5.98 6.40 15.09
N GLN A 198 -5.66 6.65 16.37
CA GLN A 198 -4.27 6.83 16.80
C GLN A 198 -3.40 5.61 16.54
N LYS A 199 -3.96 4.39 16.67
CA LYS A 199 -3.25 3.15 16.33
C LYS A 199 -2.82 3.07 14.86
N GLN A 200 -3.47 3.83 13.99
CA GLN A 200 -3.12 3.86 12.57
C GLN A 200 -1.95 4.80 12.27
N ARG A 201 -1.68 5.76 13.18
CA ARG A 201 -0.65 6.80 13.08
C ARG A 201 0.66 6.35 13.73
N ALA A 202 1.21 5.29 13.16
CA ALA A 202 2.48 4.69 13.56
C ALA A 202 3.33 4.34 12.33
N GLY A 203 4.61 4.07 12.55
CA GLY A 203 5.58 3.69 11.53
C GLY A 203 6.42 4.86 11.06
N ILE A 204 6.53 5.03 9.75
CA ILE A 204 7.26 6.13 9.13
C ILE A 204 6.23 7.14 8.65
N LEU A 205 6.28 8.37 9.19
CA LEU A 205 5.50 9.48 8.66
C LEU A 205 6.10 9.90 7.31
N VAL A 206 5.33 9.70 6.23
CA VAL A 206 5.74 10.05 4.87
C VAL A 206 5.40 11.52 4.59
N TRP A 207 4.20 11.93 5.00
CA TRP A 207 3.71 13.28 4.77
C TRP A 207 2.67 13.65 5.82
N GLY A 208 2.58 14.92 6.18
CA GLY A 208 1.53 15.43 7.06
C GLY A 208 1.16 16.87 6.72
N ARG A 209 -0.14 17.13 6.59
CA ARG A 209 -0.68 18.48 6.37
C ARG A 209 -0.18 19.40 7.48
N LYS A 210 0.23 20.62 7.13
CA LYS A 210 0.51 21.66 8.12
C LYS A 210 -0.80 21.98 8.85
N LYS A 211 -0.68 22.31 10.14
CA LYS A 211 -1.82 22.70 10.97
C LYS A 211 -2.45 23.98 10.43
#